data_AF-A0A644X3U5-F1
#
_entry.id   AF-A0A644X3U5-F1
#
_cell.length_a   1.000
_cell.length_b   1.000
_cell.length_c   1.000
_cell.angle_alpha   90.00
_cell.angle_beta   90.00
_cell.angle_gamma   90.00
#
_symmetry.space_group_name_H-M   'P 1'
#
loop_
_entity.id
_entity.type
_entity.pdbx_description
1 polymer ?
#
loop_
_entity_poly.entity_id
_entity_poly.type
_entity_poly.pdbx_seq_one_letter_code
_entity_poly.pdbx_strand_id
1 'polypeptide(L)'
;MTFTPSSEDRERFQTQKFSVLSHLRAGKTITQKEAEAAYSIMRLASRVDELRREGWNVITTMVPAGEDGPLVAQYSLPPDRPRRVTKYLSVVPENIPAELKELPQWVLWKGVLRKGKISKVPHTISGENASSTNPDTWTSFENVMEEYSAGRSDGIGFVFAPEGGLVGVDLDHCFDEKDVIVPQAAEIARVLDSYAERSVSGKGLHVIVGGNLDKGTRKGPVEIYPHGRYFTMTGHVLEGYENLRANQAVLERLVRLVSPDKKPQVQQLPKKSYYSNDELVLKAQAAKNGEKFSRLWSGDTSGYPSQSEADVALLAILLYWTGGDEDRASILFEKSGLYREKWNRADYRRRCFEFLRGGDSL
;
A
#
# COMPACT_ATOMS: atom_id res chain seq x y z
N MET A 1 23.73 -10.27 46.14
CA MET A 1 22.47 -9.50 46.19
C MET A 1 22.24 -8.87 44.83
N THR A 2 21.22 -9.30 44.10
CA THR A 2 20.82 -8.67 42.83
C THR A 2 20.05 -7.39 43.17
N PHE A 3 20.68 -6.24 42.97
CA PHE A 3 20.03 -4.95 43.08
C PHE A 3 18.97 -4.85 41.97
N THR A 4 17.70 -4.75 42.36
CA THR A 4 16.59 -4.54 41.42
C THR A 4 16.24 -3.06 41.44
N PRO A 5 16.50 -2.30 40.36
CA PRO A 5 16.27 -0.87 40.34
C PRO A 5 14.78 -0.53 40.44
N SER A 6 14.47 0.52 41.19
CA SER A 6 13.13 1.08 41.34
C SER A 6 12.59 1.65 40.01
N SER A 7 11.30 1.99 39.95
CA SER A 7 10.71 2.66 38.78
C SER A 7 11.38 4.00 38.49
N GLU A 8 11.64 4.79 39.52
CA GLU A 8 12.33 6.09 39.42
C GLU A 8 13.77 5.93 38.95
N ASP A 9 14.48 4.90 39.43
CA ASP A 9 15.84 4.59 38.96
C ASP A 9 15.82 4.23 37.47
N ARG A 10 14.84 3.43 37.02
CA ARG A 10 14.72 3.05 35.61
C ARG A 10 14.44 4.26 34.72
N GLU A 11 13.53 5.14 35.15
CA GLU A 11 13.21 6.37 34.42
C GLU A 11 14.44 7.29 34.33
N ARG A 12 15.12 7.52 35.46
CA ARG A 12 16.37 8.30 35.50
C ARG A 12 17.44 7.70 34.57
N PHE A 13 17.63 6.39 34.61
CA PHE A 13 18.59 5.68 33.75
C PHE A 13 18.27 5.80 32.27
N GLN A 14 16.98 5.78 31.90
CA GLN A 14 16.54 6.03 30.52
C GLN A 14 16.83 7.46 30.10
N THR A 15 16.51 8.45 30.93
CA THR A 15 16.78 9.88 30.65
C THR A 15 18.27 10.15 30.49
N GLN A 16 19.11 9.57 31.34
CA GLN A 16 20.58 9.69 31.23
C GLN A 16 21.12 9.06 29.95
N LYS A 17 20.63 7.87 29.58
CA LYS A 17 21.03 7.21 28.32
C LYS A 17 20.62 8.06 27.11
N PHE A 18 19.39 8.60 27.10
CA PHE A 18 18.89 9.46 26.04
C PHE A 18 19.74 10.74 25.89
N SER A 19 20.15 11.33 27.02
CA SER A 19 21.03 12.50 27.04
C SER A 19 22.39 12.20 26.39
N VAL A 20 23.00 11.06 26.74
CA VAL A 20 24.26 10.60 26.12
C VAL A 20 24.07 10.38 24.62
N LEU A 21 23.00 9.69 24.22
CA LEU A 21 22.75 9.42 22.81
C LEU A 21 22.56 10.72 22.01
N SER A 22 21.77 11.66 22.51
CA SER A 22 21.55 12.96 21.88
C SER A 22 22.85 13.74 21.72
N HIS A 23 23.71 13.71 22.74
CA HIS A 23 25.04 14.31 22.69
C HIS A 23 25.89 13.71 21.56
N LEU A 24 25.96 12.38 21.49
CA LEU A 24 26.75 11.68 20.47
C LEU A 24 26.19 11.88 19.05
N ARG A 25 24.86 11.91 18.88
CA ARG A 25 24.21 12.14 17.58
C ARG A 25 24.44 13.55 17.03
N ALA A 26 24.71 14.52 17.90
CA ALA A 26 25.15 15.85 17.48
C ALA A 26 26.61 15.89 16.97
N GLY A 27 27.25 14.73 16.76
CA GLY A 27 28.64 14.61 16.31
C GLY A 27 29.67 14.91 17.40
N LYS A 28 29.23 15.08 18.66
CA LYS A 28 30.11 15.40 19.79
C LYS A 28 30.65 14.13 20.43
N THR A 29 31.82 14.25 21.04
CA THR A 29 32.44 13.20 21.84
C THR A 29 32.22 13.44 23.32
N ILE A 30 32.22 12.39 24.13
CA ILE A 30 32.03 12.54 25.59
C ILE A 30 32.92 11.59 26.39
N THR A 31 33.51 12.13 27.46
CA THR A 31 34.29 11.40 28.47
C THR A 31 33.48 11.22 29.76
N GLN A 32 33.95 10.37 30.67
CA GLN A 32 33.32 10.17 31.98
C GLN A 32 33.16 11.48 32.78
N LYS A 33 34.19 12.33 32.79
CA LYS A 33 34.19 13.61 33.52
C LYS A 33 33.15 14.58 32.95
N GLU A 34 33.04 14.65 31.63
CA GLU A 34 32.04 15.50 30.95
C GLU A 34 30.62 14.98 31.17
N ALA A 35 30.42 13.66 31.14
CA ALA A 35 29.11 13.06 31.41
C ALA A 35 28.65 13.24 32.86
N GLU A 36 29.57 13.21 33.81
CA GLU A 36 29.28 13.53 35.21
C GLU A 36 28.87 14.99 35.37
N ALA A 37 29.63 15.92 34.78
CA ALA A 37 29.37 17.36 34.86
C ALA A 37 28.07 17.78 34.15
N ALA A 38 27.81 17.24 32.95
CA ALA A 38 26.68 17.67 32.12
C ALA A 38 25.37 16.93 32.43
N TYR A 39 25.44 15.66 32.85
CA TYR A 39 24.28 14.76 32.92
C TYR A 39 24.16 13.99 34.25
N SER A 40 25.04 14.29 35.22
CA SER A 40 25.10 13.60 36.52
C SER A 40 25.25 12.07 36.40
N ILE A 41 26.00 11.62 35.40
CA ILE A 41 26.20 10.20 35.08
C ILE A 41 27.46 9.69 35.78
N MET A 42 27.25 8.95 36.88
CA MET A 42 28.33 8.34 37.66
C MET A 42 29.13 7.27 36.90
N ARG A 43 28.49 6.58 35.95
CA ARG A 43 29.11 5.48 35.18
C ARG A 43 28.68 5.51 33.72
N LEU A 44 29.36 6.33 32.92
CA LEU A 44 29.10 6.52 31.50
C LEU A 44 29.21 5.21 30.73
N ALA A 45 30.20 4.38 31.05
CA ALA A 45 30.40 3.08 30.40
C ALA A 45 29.12 2.21 30.44
N SER A 46 28.33 2.27 31.51
CA SER A 46 27.07 1.53 31.61
C SER A 46 26.00 2.05 30.65
N ARG A 47 25.89 3.37 30.46
CA ARG A 47 24.98 3.96 29.47
C ARG A 47 25.43 3.60 28.05
N VAL A 48 26.74 3.64 27.80
CA VAL A 48 27.33 3.25 26.50
C VAL A 48 27.07 1.78 26.19
N ASP A 49 27.21 0.87 27.16
CA ASP A 49 26.93 -0.54 26.94
C ASP A 49 25.46 -0.81 26.63
N GLU A 50 24.53 -0.06 27.24
CA GLU A 50 23.12 -0.10 26.87
C GLU A 50 22.90 0.37 25.43
N LEU A 51 23.50 1.48 25.02
CA LEU A 51 23.43 1.97 23.64
C LEU A 51 23.98 0.93 22.64
N ARG A 52 25.09 0.27 22.97
CA ARG A 52 25.65 -0.80 22.13
C ARG A 52 24.73 -2.01 22.00
N ARG A 53 24.01 -2.37 23.08
CA ARG A 53 23.00 -3.44 23.05
C ARG A 53 21.79 -3.04 22.20
N GLU A 54 21.47 -1.75 22.17
CA GLU A 54 20.46 -1.14 21.29
C GLU A 54 20.97 -0.90 19.86
N GLY A 55 22.15 -1.44 19.53
CA GLY A 55 22.67 -1.43 18.17
C GLY A 55 23.36 -0.13 17.77
N TRP A 56 23.72 0.75 18.70
CA TRP A 56 24.58 1.90 18.40
C TRP A 56 26.05 1.49 18.29
N ASN A 57 26.74 1.94 17.24
CA ASN A 57 28.18 1.74 17.07
C ASN A 57 28.97 2.79 17.87
N VAL A 58 28.75 2.85 19.18
CA VAL A 58 29.52 3.76 20.03
C VAL A 58 30.98 3.31 20.06
N ILE A 59 31.85 4.09 19.43
CA ILE A 59 33.30 3.86 19.37
C ILE A 59 33.90 4.34 20.69
N THR A 60 34.91 3.62 21.18
CA THR A 60 35.75 4.07 22.30
C THR A 60 37.13 4.37 21.76
N THR A 61 37.61 5.58 22.01
CA THR A 61 39.00 5.99 21.79
C THR A 61 39.62 6.35 23.13
N MET A 62 40.92 6.12 23.29
CA MET A 62 41.65 6.54 24.48
C MET A 62 42.33 7.87 24.17
N VAL A 63 41.98 8.91 24.92
CA VAL A 63 42.52 10.27 24.74
C VAL A 63 43.17 10.75 26.04
N PRO A 64 44.25 11.55 25.97
CA PRO A 64 44.89 12.07 27.18
C PRO A 64 43.97 13.09 27.87
N ALA A 65 43.88 13.00 29.20
CA ALA A 65 43.12 13.94 30.01
C ALA A 65 43.90 15.26 30.22
N GLY A 66 43.98 16.09 29.19
CA GLY A 66 44.86 17.29 29.16
C GLY A 66 46.20 17.02 28.47
N GLU A 67 47.14 17.97 28.50
CA GLU A 67 48.41 17.87 27.75
C GLU A 67 49.29 16.67 28.18
N ASP A 68 49.29 16.30 29.46
CA ASP A 68 50.10 15.18 30.01
C ASP A 68 49.29 14.24 30.94
N GLY A 69 47.96 14.24 30.80
CA GLY A 69 47.08 13.48 31.68
C GLY A 69 47.02 11.97 31.35
N PRO A 70 46.51 11.15 32.28
CA PRO A 70 46.26 9.73 32.00
C PRO A 70 45.28 9.59 30.82
N LEU A 71 45.44 8.51 30.05
CA LEU A 71 44.50 8.19 28.98
C LEU A 71 43.13 7.84 29.58
N VAL A 72 42.09 8.52 29.11
CA VAL A 72 40.69 8.28 29.48
C VAL A 72 39.88 7.83 28.27
N ALA A 73 38.85 7.05 28.52
CA ALA A 73 37.91 6.64 27.48
C ALA A 73 37.07 7.85 27.03
N GLN A 74 37.11 8.14 25.73
CA GLN A 74 36.23 9.06 25.04
C GLN A 74 35.34 8.27 24.09
N TYR A 75 34.05 8.58 24.12
CA TYR A 75 33.04 7.89 23.32
C TYR A 75 32.53 8.80 22.21
N SER A 76 32.33 8.22 21.03
CA SER A 76 31.83 8.92 19.84
C SER A 76 30.89 8.03 19.03
N LEU A 77 30.09 8.63 18.16
CA LEU A 77 29.40 7.91 17.10
C LEU A 77 30.11 8.18 15.77
N PRO A 78 30.39 7.14 14.96
CA PRO A 78 30.90 7.33 13.62
C PRO A 78 29.84 8.04 12.78
N PRO A 79 30.21 9.09 12.03
CA PRO A 79 29.26 9.93 11.30
C PRO A 79 28.58 9.18 10.15
N ASP A 80 29.25 8.17 9.58
CA ASP A 80 28.78 7.37 8.45
C ASP A 80 27.98 6.13 8.88
N ARG A 81 28.24 5.57 10.06
CA ARG A 81 27.65 4.30 10.53
C ARG A 81 27.28 4.31 12.01
N PRO A 82 26.47 5.26 12.50
CA PRO A 82 26.18 5.41 13.93
C PRO A 82 25.45 4.18 14.51
N ARG A 83 24.87 3.32 13.67
CA ARG A 83 24.27 2.04 14.07
C ARG A 83 25.00 0.84 13.50
N ARG A 84 24.95 -0.27 14.24
CA ARG A 84 25.31 -1.61 13.77
C ARG A 84 24.71 -1.81 12.40
N VAL A 85 25.52 -2.35 11.50
CA VAL A 85 25.09 -2.67 10.15
C VAL A 85 23.92 -3.65 10.26
N THR A 86 22.71 -3.12 10.11
CA THR A 86 21.53 -3.93 9.86
C THR A 86 21.54 -4.19 8.36
N LYS A 87 20.98 -5.32 7.94
CA LYS A 87 20.74 -5.60 6.52
C LYS A 87 19.62 -4.74 5.93
N TYR A 88 19.16 -3.73 6.66
CA TYR A 88 18.01 -2.91 6.34
C TYR A 88 18.47 -1.51 6.01
N LEU A 89 17.84 -0.90 5.01
CA LEU A 89 18.02 0.53 4.74
C LEU A 89 17.58 1.35 5.96
N SER A 90 18.34 2.41 6.27
CA SER A 90 17.95 3.39 7.27
C SER A 90 16.73 4.19 6.80
N VAL A 91 16.04 4.83 7.74
CA VAL A 91 14.97 5.76 7.38
C VAL A 91 15.58 7.10 6.98
N VAL A 92 15.18 7.64 5.82
CA VAL A 92 15.46 9.00 5.33
C VAL A 92 14.17 9.82 5.48
N PRO A 93 13.89 10.36 6.68
CA PRO A 93 12.59 10.92 7.00
C PRO A 93 12.23 12.14 6.15
N GLU A 94 13.20 12.89 5.66
CA GLU A 94 13.01 14.10 4.85
C GLU A 94 12.28 13.79 3.53
N ASN A 95 12.49 12.60 2.98
CA ASN A 95 11.94 12.17 1.71
C ASN A 95 10.55 11.53 1.83
N ILE A 96 10.06 11.27 3.05
CA ILE A 96 8.71 10.73 3.25
C ILE A 96 7.69 11.89 3.05
N PRO A 97 6.62 11.70 2.25
CA PRO A 97 5.62 12.73 1.98
C PRO A 97 5.00 13.31 3.25
N ALA A 98 4.78 14.62 3.27
CA ALA A 98 4.21 15.32 4.43
C ALA A 98 2.81 14.80 4.75
N GLU A 99 2.02 14.51 3.72
CA GLU A 99 0.66 13.98 3.81
C GLU A 99 0.60 12.64 4.55
N LEU A 100 1.64 11.80 4.43
CA LEU A 100 1.72 10.55 5.20
C LEU A 100 2.12 10.81 6.66
N LYS A 101 2.99 11.79 6.91
CA LYS A 101 3.46 12.13 8.26
C LYS A 101 2.33 12.68 9.14
N GLU A 102 1.40 13.42 8.54
CA GLU A 102 0.24 14.01 9.23
C GLU A 102 -0.76 12.97 9.75
N LEU A 103 -0.75 11.74 9.23
CA LEU A 103 -1.68 10.69 9.63
C LEU A 103 -1.16 9.93 10.88
N PRO A 104 -2.01 9.66 11.90
CA PRO A 104 -1.64 8.90 13.10
C PRO A 104 -1.64 7.39 12.84
N GLN A 105 -0.98 6.97 11.76
CA GLN A 105 -1.00 5.60 11.23
C GLN A 105 0.38 4.93 11.30
N TRP A 106 1.25 5.37 12.21
CA TRP A 106 2.63 4.92 12.29
C TRP A 106 2.85 3.87 13.37
N VAL A 107 3.75 2.93 13.07
CA VAL A 107 4.22 1.87 13.99
C VAL A 107 5.73 1.72 13.89
N LEU A 108 6.36 1.09 14.89
CA LEU A 108 7.74 0.63 14.80
C LEU A 108 7.77 -0.80 14.30
N TRP A 109 8.91 -1.32 13.83
CA TRP A 109 9.06 -2.76 13.56
C TRP A 109 10.43 -3.32 13.92
N LYS A 110 10.47 -4.63 14.22
CA LYS A 110 11.70 -5.40 14.48
C LYS A 110 11.79 -6.63 13.60
N GLY A 111 12.99 -6.97 13.17
CA GLY A 111 13.32 -8.22 12.50
C GLY A 111 13.38 -9.37 13.50
N VAL A 112 12.34 -10.20 13.55
CA VAL A 112 12.25 -11.37 14.44
C VAL A 112 12.39 -12.65 13.62
N LEU A 113 13.32 -13.52 14.01
CA LEU A 113 13.45 -14.85 13.40
C LEU A 113 12.26 -15.73 13.79
N ARG A 114 11.43 -16.11 12.82
CA ARG A 114 10.28 -17.01 12.98
C ARG A 114 10.38 -18.13 11.96
N LYS A 115 10.42 -19.39 12.43
CA LYS A 115 10.49 -20.58 11.57
C LYS A 115 11.59 -20.50 10.49
N GLY A 116 12.77 -20.00 10.86
CA GLY A 116 13.92 -19.86 9.94
C GLY A 116 13.85 -18.66 8.97
N LYS A 117 12.77 -17.87 8.97
CA LYS A 117 12.64 -16.64 8.17
C LYS A 117 12.55 -15.42 9.08
N ILE A 118 13.19 -14.33 8.71
CA ILE A 118 13.06 -13.08 9.47
C ILE A 118 11.74 -12.38 9.07
N SER A 119 10.84 -12.23 10.04
CA SER A 119 9.60 -11.47 9.94
C SER A 119 9.81 -10.06 10.47
N LYS A 120 9.28 -9.06 9.77
CA LYS A 120 9.27 -7.67 10.23
C LYS A 120 8.00 -7.48 11.04
N VAL A 121 8.12 -7.56 12.36
CA VAL A 121 6.97 -7.57 13.28
C VAL A 121 6.72 -6.15 13.76
N PRO A 122 5.51 -5.59 13.54
CA PRO A 122 5.18 -4.25 14.00
C PRO A 122 4.98 -4.22 15.52
N HIS A 123 5.42 -3.15 16.16
CA HIS A 123 5.25 -2.90 17.59
C HIS A 123 4.93 -1.44 17.87
N THR A 124 4.26 -1.22 19.00
CA THR A 124 3.97 0.10 19.56
C THR A 124 5.25 0.73 20.10
N ILE A 125 5.21 2.02 20.42
CA ILE A 125 6.32 2.73 21.09
C ILE A 125 6.64 2.17 22.48
N SER A 126 5.66 1.54 23.15
CA SER A 126 5.87 0.85 24.42
C SER A 126 6.54 -0.52 24.28
N GLY A 127 6.70 -1.03 23.04
CA GLY A 127 7.35 -2.30 22.74
C GLY A 127 6.41 -3.51 22.59
N GLU A 128 5.11 -3.31 22.79
CA GLU A 128 4.07 -4.34 22.57
C GLU A 128 3.79 -4.56 21.09
N ASN A 129 3.22 -5.69 20.69
CA ASN A 129 2.86 -5.89 19.28
C ASN A 129 1.78 -4.89 18.84
N ALA A 130 2.01 -4.25 17.69
CA ALA A 130 1.01 -3.40 17.06
C ALA A 130 0.16 -4.22 16.07
N SER A 131 -1.13 -3.89 15.97
CA SER A 131 -2.05 -4.50 15.03
C SER A 131 -2.05 -3.73 13.71
N SER A 132 -2.25 -4.39 12.58
CA SER A 132 -2.48 -3.70 11.30
C SER A 132 -3.95 -3.31 11.07
N THR A 133 -4.83 -3.54 12.04
CA THR A 133 -6.26 -3.23 11.95
C THR A 133 -6.83 -2.57 13.21
N ASN A 134 -6.03 -2.34 14.25
CA ASN A 134 -6.47 -1.64 15.46
C ASN A 134 -5.76 -0.27 15.57
N PRO A 135 -6.46 0.85 15.34
CA PRO A 135 -5.87 2.19 15.39
C PRO A 135 -5.29 2.56 16.76
N ASP A 136 -5.79 1.98 17.85
CA ASP A 136 -5.27 2.23 19.21
C ASP A 136 -3.82 1.77 19.41
N THR A 137 -3.31 0.97 18.47
CA THR A 137 -1.92 0.49 18.50
C THR A 137 -0.98 1.28 17.59
N TRP A 138 -1.48 2.33 16.93
CA TRP A 138 -0.72 3.22 16.05
C TRP A 138 -0.39 4.52 16.76
N THR A 139 0.48 5.33 16.17
CA THR A 139 0.85 6.62 16.73
C THR A 139 1.25 7.61 15.63
N SER A 140 1.72 8.80 16.01
CA SER A 140 2.19 9.82 15.07
C SER A 140 3.57 9.52 14.51
N PHE A 141 3.92 10.18 13.41
CA PHE A 141 5.23 10.07 12.78
C PHE A 141 6.35 10.50 13.74
N GLU A 142 6.15 11.57 14.50
CA GLU A 142 7.12 12.13 15.43
C GLU A 142 7.48 11.12 16.52
N ASN A 143 6.48 10.46 17.10
CA ASN A 143 6.67 9.48 18.16
C ASN A 143 7.47 8.27 17.65
N VAL A 144 7.14 7.71 16.47
CA VAL A 144 7.93 6.60 15.94
C VAL A 144 9.34 7.05 15.56
N MET A 145 9.53 8.29 15.11
CA MET A 145 10.84 8.80 14.75
C MET A 145 11.73 9.04 15.97
N GLU A 146 11.18 9.48 17.11
CA GLU A 146 11.91 9.60 18.37
C GLU A 146 12.41 8.21 18.84
N GLU A 147 11.52 7.24 18.87
CA GLU A 147 11.81 5.86 19.28
C GLU A 147 12.79 5.15 18.34
N TYR A 148 12.55 5.27 17.02
CA TYR A 148 13.45 4.78 16.00
C TYR A 148 14.80 5.43 16.15
N SER A 149 14.87 6.76 16.33
CA SER A 149 16.10 7.52 16.54
C SER A 149 16.81 7.20 17.85
N ALA A 150 16.15 6.56 18.81
CA ALA A 150 16.72 6.13 20.07
C ALA A 150 17.36 4.73 20.03
N GLY A 151 17.10 3.93 18.99
CA GLY A 151 17.67 2.58 18.85
C GLY A 151 16.73 1.46 19.25
N ARG A 152 15.46 1.79 19.46
CA ARG A 152 14.50 0.85 20.02
C ARG A 152 13.80 0.00 18.97
N SER A 153 14.03 0.24 17.69
CA SER A 153 13.47 -0.53 16.55
C SER A 153 14.45 -0.64 15.38
N ASP A 154 14.15 -1.58 14.47
CA ASP A 154 14.90 -1.74 13.20
C ASP A 154 14.42 -0.75 12.12
N GLY A 155 13.22 -0.20 12.28
CA GLY A 155 12.65 0.81 11.39
C GLY A 155 11.26 1.26 11.80
N ILE A 156 10.65 2.09 10.96
CA ILE A 156 9.26 2.55 11.09
C ILE A 156 8.38 1.89 10.02
N GLY A 157 7.08 1.92 10.24
CA GLY A 157 6.10 1.45 9.29
C GLY A 157 4.83 2.28 9.29
N PHE A 158 4.12 2.25 8.18
CA PHE A 158 2.87 2.96 7.94
C PHE A 158 1.76 1.96 7.72
N VAL A 159 0.66 2.09 8.46
CA VAL A 159 -0.51 1.20 8.39
C VAL A 159 -1.54 1.77 7.44
N PHE A 160 -2.06 0.94 6.52
CA PHE A 160 -3.15 1.32 5.63
C PHE A 160 -4.48 1.12 6.34
N ALA A 161 -5.10 2.22 6.74
CA ALA A 161 -6.40 2.23 7.41
C ALA A 161 -7.54 2.00 6.40
N PRO A 162 -8.62 1.30 6.79
CA PRO A 162 -9.87 1.29 6.02
C PRO A 162 -10.35 2.73 5.76
N GLU A 163 -10.85 3.00 4.56
CA GLU A 163 -11.35 4.33 4.15
C GLU A 163 -10.30 5.46 4.19
N GLY A 164 -9.01 5.14 4.38
CA GLY A 164 -7.91 6.11 4.45
C GLY A 164 -7.49 6.71 3.10
N GLY A 165 -8.14 6.33 1.99
CA GLY A 165 -7.88 6.89 0.66
C GLY A 165 -6.48 6.61 0.10
N LEU A 166 -5.76 5.63 0.66
CA LEU A 166 -4.40 5.26 0.28
C LEU A 166 -4.30 3.76 0.01
N VAL A 167 -3.59 3.41 -1.06
CA VAL A 167 -3.31 2.03 -1.44
C VAL A 167 -1.80 1.82 -1.49
N GLY A 168 -1.32 0.77 -0.82
CA GLY A 168 0.06 0.32 -0.90
C GLY A 168 0.23 -0.76 -1.96
N VAL A 169 1.18 -0.58 -2.88
CA VAL A 169 1.62 -1.57 -3.85
C VAL A 169 3.04 -2.01 -3.48
N ASP A 170 3.19 -3.28 -3.09
CA ASP A 170 4.47 -3.90 -2.76
C ASP A 170 4.96 -4.74 -3.94
N LEU A 171 6.19 -4.48 -4.37
CA LEU A 171 6.84 -5.11 -5.50
C LEU A 171 8.13 -5.80 -5.03
N ASP A 172 8.15 -7.13 -5.09
CA ASP A 172 9.34 -7.93 -4.78
C ASP A 172 10.30 -8.02 -5.98
N HIS A 173 11.60 -8.16 -5.71
CA HIS A 173 12.65 -8.40 -6.73
C HIS A 173 12.74 -7.32 -7.82
N CYS A 174 12.66 -6.04 -7.41
CA CYS A 174 12.65 -4.90 -8.31
C CYS A 174 14.01 -4.51 -8.88
N PHE A 175 15.11 -5.00 -8.31
CA PHE A 175 16.48 -4.63 -8.71
C PHE A 175 17.31 -5.86 -9.03
N ASP A 176 18.07 -5.78 -10.12
CA ASP A 176 18.97 -6.85 -10.56
C ASP A 176 20.29 -6.91 -9.74
N GLU A 177 21.22 -7.76 -10.16
CA GLU A 177 22.51 -7.92 -9.50
C GLU A 177 23.41 -6.68 -9.60
N LYS A 178 23.16 -5.81 -10.58
CA LYS A 178 23.87 -4.54 -10.80
C LYS A 178 23.15 -3.35 -10.16
N ASP A 179 22.11 -3.62 -9.38
CA ASP A 179 21.26 -2.63 -8.71
C ASP A 179 20.45 -1.74 -9.67
N VAL A 180 20.17 -2.25 -10.87
CA VAL A 180 19.33 -1.58 -11.87
C VAL A 180 17.88 -2.05 -11.71
N ILE A 181 16.93 -1.11 -11.78
CA ILE A 181 15.50 -1.42 -11.69
C ILE A 181 15.06 -2.29 -12.88
N VAL A 182 14.31 -3.36 -12.59
CA VAL A 182 13.80 -4.26 -13.62
C VAL A 182 12.64 -3.62 -14.39
N PRO A 183 12.47 -3.89 -15.70
CA PRO A 183 11.48 -3.20 -16.53
C PRO A 183 10.04 -3.26 -16.02
N GLN A 184 9.63 -4.38 -15.43
CA GLN A 184 8.28 -4.53 -14.87
C GLN A 184 8.04 -3.58 -13.69
N ALA A 185 9.01 -3.44 -12.78
CA ALA A 185 8.90 -2.56 -11.63
C ALA A 185 8.92 -1.08 -12.06
N ALA A 186 9.79 -0.75 -13.01
CA ALA A 186 9.86 0.60 -13.59
C ALA A 186 8.55 0.99 -14.26
N GLU A 187 7.95 0.10 -15.05
CA GLU A 187 6.66 0.37 -15.71
C GLU A 187 5.52 0.53 -14.70
N ILE A 188 5.46 -0.31 -13.65
CA ILE A 188 4.44 -0.18 -12.61
C ILE A 188 4.57 1.17 -11.87
N ALA A 189 5.78 1.55 -11.47
CA ALA A 189 6.03 2.85 -10.85
C ALA A 189 5.59 3.99 -11.79
N ARG A 190 5.99 3.92 -13.06
CA ARG A 190 5.68 4.92 -14.09
C ARG A 190 4.19 5.09 -14.33
N VAL A 191 3.41 4.01 -14.41
CA VAL A 191 1.96 4.12 -14.65
C VAL A 191 1.22 4.61 -13.41
N LEU A 192 1.62 4.18 -12.21
CA LEU A 192 1.02 4.65 -10.96
C LEU A 192 1.34 6.12 -10.70
N ASP A 193 2.53 6.57 -11.08
CA ASP A 193 2.99 7.96 -11.01
C ASP A 193 2.73 8.61 -9.64
N SER A 194 3.18 7.94 -8.59
CA SER A 194 3.02 8.37 -7.20
C SER A 194 4.25 7.98 -6.38
N TYR A 195 4.26 8.35 -5.10
CA TYR A 195 5.35 8.10 -4.17
C TYR A 195 5.88 6.68 -4.27
N ALA A 196 7.16 6.52 -4.58
CA ALA A 196 7.82 5.23 -4.68
C ALA A 196 9.16 5.22 -3.94
N GLU A 197 9.36 4.22 -3.07
CA GLU A 197 10.58 4.05 -2.28
C GLU A 197 11.10 2.62 -2.36
N ARG A 198 12.42 2.45 -2.24
CA ARG A 198 13.01 1.13 -2.07
C ARG A 198 12.57 0.53 -0.75
N SER A 199 12.16 -0.73 -0.75
CA SER A 199 11.79 -1.44 0.47
C SER A 199 13.03 -1.64 1.37
N VAL A 200 12.81 -1.94 2.65
CA VAL A 200 13.91 -2.00 3.63
C VAL A 200 15.03 -3.01 3.29
N SER A 201 14.79 -4.01 2.44
CA SER A 201 15.86 -4.93 1.99
C SER A 201 16.76 -4.32 0.92
N GLY A 202 16.38 -3.19 0.33
CA GLY A 202 16.99 -2.58 -0.84
C GLY A 202 16.68 -3.30 -2.16
N LYS A 203 15.91 -4.39 -2.14
CA LYS A 203 15.65 -5.25 -3.31
C LYS A 203 14.20 -5.21 -3.83
N GLY A 204 13.27 -4.61 -3.08
CA GLY A 204 11.89 -4.39 -3.53
C GLY A 204 11.59 -2.90 -3.66
N LEU A 205 10.37 -2.59 -4.10
CA LEU A 205 9.84 -1.23 -4.25
C LEU A 205 8.46 -1.18 -3.60
N HIS A 206 8.22 -0.18 -2.75
CA HIS A 206 6.88 0.19 -2.33
C HIS A 206 6.42 1.38 -3.15
N VAL A 207 5.19 1.34 -3.67
CA VAL A 207 4.51 2.49 -4.25
C VAL A 207 3.27 2.78 -3.41
N ILE A 208 3.12 4.01 -2.93
CA ILE A 208 1.92 4.46 -2.21
C ILE A 208 1.19 5.44 -3.10
N VAL A 209 -0.11 5.22 -3.29
CA VAL A 209 -0.93 5.99 -4.23
C VAL A 209 -2.29 6.29 -3.62
N GLY A 210 -2.78 7.50 -3.85
CA GLY A 210 -4.11 7.91 -3.46
C GLY A 210 -5.18 7.19 -4.28
N GLY A 211 -6.13 6.55 -3.60
CA GLY A 211 -7.22 5.79 -4.19
C GLY A 211 -7.92 4.88 -3.20
N ASN A 212 -9.01 4.26 -3.65
CA ASN A 212 -9.84 3.36 -2.87
C ASN A 212 -10.03 2.04 -3.62
N LEU A 213 -9.85 0.91 -2.91
CA LEU A 213 -10.19 -0.41 -3.39
C LEU A 213 -10.86 -1.20 -2.26
N ASP A 214 -11.87 -1.99 -2.58
CA ASP A 214 -12.57 -2.80 -1.58
C ASP A 214 -11.66 -3.90 -0.99
N LYS A 215 -10.81 -4.48 -1.86
CA LYS A 215 -10.03 -5.67 -1.53
C LYS A 215 -8.63 -5.61 -2.15
N GLY A 216 -7.66 -6.07 -1.35
CA GLY A 216 -6.31 -6.30 -1.84
C GLY A 216 -6.19 -7.49 -2.78
N THR A 217 -5.14 -7.50 -3.59
CA THR A 217 -4.84 -8.58 -4.53
C THR A 217 -3.36 -8.88 -4.59
N ARG A 218 -3.01 -10.10 -5.00
CA ARG A 218 -1.62 -10.54 -5.17
C ARG A 218 -1.52 -11.48 -6.36
N LYS A 219 -0.50 -11.27 -7.19
CA LYS A 219 -0.06 -12.25 -8.21
C LYS A 219 1.44 -12.15 -8.42
N GLY A 220 2.12 -13.26 -8.18
CA GLY A 220 3.57 -13.32 -8.26
C GLY A 220 4.22 -12.29 -7.32
N PRO A 221 5.09 -11.41 -7.84
CA PRO A 221 5.82 -10.41 -7.04
C PRO A 221 5.04 -9.11 -6.80
N VAL A 222 3.81 -8.99 -7.30
CA VAL A 222 2.99 -7.77 -7.14
C VAL A 222 1.90 -8.02 -6.12
N GLU A 223 1.90 -7.22 -5.05
CA GLU A 223 0.90 -7.23 -3.98
C GLU A 223 0.28 -5.83 -3.84
N ILE A 224 -1.06 -5.75 -3.75
CA ILE A 224 -1.82 -4.50 -3.65
C ILE A 224 -2.68 -4.57 -2.40
N TYR A 225 -2.58 -3.56 -1.54
CA TYR A 225 -3.23 -3.51 -0.24
C TYR A 225 -3.92 -2.16 -0.02
N PRO A 226 -5.27 -2.11 -0.04
CA PRO A 226 -6.00 -0.90 0.33
C PRO A 226 -6.08 -0.68 1.83
N HIS A 227 -6.01 -1.75 2.64
CA HIS A 227 -6.06 -1.68 4.10
C HIS A 227 -5.58 -2.99 4.75
N GLY A 228 -5.49 -3.00 6.08
CA GLY A 228 -5.28 -4.20 6.90
C GLY A 228 -3.85 -4.75 6.89
N ARG A 229 -2.93 -4.05 6.21
CA ARG A 229 -1.50 -4.28 6.21
C ARG A 229 -0.76 -3.00 6.59
N TYR A 230 0.50 -3.15 6.94
CA TYR A 230 1.43 -2.05 7.10
C TYR A 230 2.62 -2.28 6.17
N PHE A 231 3.21 -1.19 5.67
CA PHE A 231 4.49 -1.23 4.97
C PHE A 231 5.59 -0.72 5.88
N THR A 232 6.77 -1.31 5.78
CA THR A 232 7.96 -0.72 6.37
C THR A 232 8.39 0.47 5.52
N MET A 233 8.58 1.64 6.12
CA MET A 233 8.91 2.86 5.38
C MET A 233 10.41 3.16 5.44
N THR A 234 10.98 3.62 4.34
CA THR A 234 12.42 3.90 4.23
C THR A 234 12.73 5.34 3.85
N GLY A 235 11.90 6.02 3.06
CA GLY A 235 12.27 7.31 2.46
C GLY A 235 13.41 7.23 1.43
N HIS A 236 13.85 6.01 1.04
CA HIS A 236 14.81 5.82 -0.04
C HIS A 236 14.09 5.90 -1.39
N VAL A 237 13.69 7.12 -1.75
CA VAL A 237 12.86 7.42 -2.91
C VAL A 237 13.55 7.07 -4.23
N LEU A 238 12.76 6.58 -5.17
CA LEU A 238 13.15 6.48 -6.58
C LEU A 238 13.05 7.87 -7.23
N GLU A 239 14.14 8.35 -7.83
CA GLU A 239 14.20 9.67 -8.47
C GLU A 239 13.01 9.89 -9.43
N GLY A 240 12.29 11.00 -9.25
CA GLY A 240 11.08 11.37 -9.98
C GLY A 240 9.76 10.92 -9.35
N TYR A 241 9.81 10.16 -8.25
CA TYR A 241 8.65 9.62 -7.54
C TYR A 241 8.60 10.07 -6.07
N GLU A 242 8.97 11.31 -5.79
CA GLU A 242 8.98 11.92 -4.46
C GLU A 242 7.58 12.27 -3.94
N ASN A 243 6.63 12.49 -4.85
CA ASN A 243 5.33 13.08 -4.53
C ASN A 243 4.24 12.02 -4.45
N LEU A 244 3.45 12.07 -3.39
CA LEU A 244 2.22 11.28 -3.28
C LEU A 244 1.17 11.85 -4.24
N ARG A 245 0.59 11.01 -5.10
CA ARG A 245 -0.46 11.40 -6.05
C ARG A 245 -1.62 10.43 -6.01
N ALA A 246 -2.80 10.91 -6.35
CA ALA A 246 -3.97 10.06 -6.55
C ALA A 246 -4.03 9.56 -7.99
N ASN A 247 -4.30 8.27 -8.18
CA ASN A 247 -4.41 7.67 -9.52
C ASN A 247 -5.36 6.46 -9.56
N GLN A 248 -6.64 6.72 -9.22
CA GLN A 248 -7.68 5.70 -9.11
C GLN A 248 -7.83 4.84 -10.39
N ALA A 249 -7.85 5.48 -11.56
CA ALA A 249 -8.08 4.77 -12.82
C ALA A 249 -6.95 3.77 -13.15
N VAL A 250 -5.69 4.13 -12.87
CA VAL A 250 -4.57 3.22 -13.07
C VAL A 250 -4.53 2.14 -12.01
N LEU A 251 -4.84 2.46 -10.75
CA LEU A 251 -4.98 1.47 -9.68
C LEU A 251 -5.96 0.36 -10.06
N GLU A 252 -7.15 0.70 -10.53
CA GLU A 252 -8.16 -0.27 -10.97
C GLU A 252 -7.68 -1.11 -12.15
N ARG A 253 -6.99 -0.50 -13.12
CA ARG A 253 -6.40 -1.22 -14.25
C ARG A 253 -5.32 -2.18 -13.78
N LEU A 254 -4.45 -1.77 -12.85
CA LEU A 254 -3.41 -2.62 -12.29
C LEU A 254 -4.02 -3.81 -11.53
N VAL A 255 -5.07 -3.59 -10.74
CA VAL A 255 -5.81 -4.68 -10.07
C VAL A 255 -6.34 -5.69 -11.09
N ARG A 256 -6.92 -5.24 -12.21
CA ARG A 256 -7.38 -6.13 -13.30
C ARG A 256 -6.25 -6.89 -13.99
N LEU A 257 -5.01 -6.42 -13.94
CA LEU A 257 -3.85 -7.12 -14.51
C LEU A 257 -3.21 -8.11 -13.53
N VAL A 258 -3.20 -7.76 -12.24
CA VAL A 258 -2.66 -8.58 -11.14
C VAL A 258 -3.65 -9.68 -10.76
N SER A 259 -4.92 -9.36 -10.60
CA SER A 259 -6.00 -10.33 -10.64
C SER A 259 -6.82 -10.05 -11.88
N PRO A 260 -6.40 -10.56 -13.06
CA PRO A 260 -7.38 -10.74 -14.12
C PRO A 260 -8.43 -11.61 -13.48
N ASP A 261 -9.67 -11.10 -13.46
CA ASP A 261 -10.81 -11.90 -13.02
C ASP A 261 -10.56 -13.31 -13.53
N LYS A 262 -10.60 -14.31 -12.63
CA LYS A 262 -10.80 -15.69 -13.11
C LYS A 262 -11.87 -15.54 -14.18
N LYS A 263 -11.60 -15.95 -15.44
CA LYS A 263 -12.65 -16.08 -16.49
C LYS A 263 -13.92 -16.39 -15.74
N PRO A 264 -14.91 -15.47 -15.67
CA PRO A 264 -15.79 -15.33 -14.52
C PRO A 264 -16.04 -16.71 -13.95
N GLN A 265 -15.35 -17.04 -12.85
CA GLN A 265 -15.60 -18.32 -12.21
C GLN A 265 -17.05 -18.14 -11.83
N VAL A 266 -17.93 -18.81 -12.57
CA VAL A 266 -19.38 -18.64 -12.55
C VAL A 266 -19.69 -18.37 -11.11
N GLN A 267 -19.99 -17.11 -10.77
CA GLN A 267 -20.57 -16.84 -9.46
C GLN A 267 -21.66 -17.89 -9.41
N GLN A 268 -21.73 -18.69 -8.35
CA GLN A 268 -23.04 -19.21 -8.02
C GLN A 268 -23.86 -17.96 -7.71
N LEU A 269 -24.34 -17.34 -8.79
CA LEU A 269 -25.55 -16.57 -8.85
C LEU A 269 -26.54 -17.39 -8.03
N PRO A 270 -27.39 -16.75 -7.22
CA PRO A 270 -28.55 -17.46 -6.69
C PRO A 270 -29.15 -18.20 -7.88
N LYS A 271 -29.08 -19.55 -7.85
CA LYS A 271 -29.13 -20.44 -9.03
C LYS A 271 -29.56 -19.68 -10.27
N LYS A 272 -28.66 -19.38 -11.22
CA LYS A 272 -29.07 -18.88 -12.54
C LYS A 272 -30.04 -19.92 -13.10
N SER A 273 -31.33 -19.70 -12.87
CA SER A 273 -32.37 -20.26 -13.70
C SER A 273 -32.01 -19.70 -15.06
N TYR A 274 -31.47 -20.57 -15.91
CA TYR A 274 -31.44 -20.31 -17.33
C TYR A 274 -32.91 -20.18 -17.71
N TYR A 275 -33.45 -18.97 -17.56
CA TYR A 275 -34.73 -18.65 -18.13
C TYR A 275 -34.59 -18.97 -19.60
N SER A 276 -35.49 -19.78 -20.13
CA SER A 276 -35.65 -19.94 -21.57
C SER A 276 -35.84 -18.55 -22.20
N ASN A 277 -35.67 -18.46 -23.51
CA ASN A 277 -35.94 -17.19 -24.22
C ASN A 277 -37.36 -16.69 -23.94
N ASP A 278 -38.33 -17.59 -23.77
CA ASP A 278 -39.72 -17.24 -23.49
C ASP A 278 -39.89 -16.74 -22.04
N GLU A 279 -39.21 -17.35 -21.08
CA GLU A 279 -39.21 -16.88 -19.69
C GLU A 279 -38.50 -15.52 -19.53
N LEU A 280 -37.45 -15.25 -20.32
CA LEU A 280 -36.82 -13.93 -20.34
C LEU A 280 -37.76 -12.85 -20.87
N VAL A 281 -38.51 -13.14 -21.93
CA VAL A 281 -39.50 -12.21 -22.49
C VAL A 281 -40.60 -11.92 -21.46
N LEU A 282 -41.15 -12.95 -20.81
CA LEU A 282 -42.16 -12.79 -19.76
C LEU A 282 -41.64 -11.94 -18.59
N LYS A 283 -40.38 -12.12 -18.20
CA LYS A 283 -39.74 -11.32 -17.14
C LYS A 283 -39.44 -9.89 -17.57
N ALA A 284 -39.01 -9.70 -18.81
CA ALA A 284 -38.79 -8.37 -19.37
C ALA A 284 -40.10 -7.58 -19.46
N GLN A 285 -41.23 -8.24 -19.77
CA GLN A 285 -42.57 -7.64 -19.75
C GLN A 285 -43.03 -7.28 -18.33
N ALA A 286 -42.70 -8.09 -17.33
CA ALA A 286 -43.12 -7.87 -15.93
C ALA A 286 -42.23 -6.91 -15.14
N ALA A 287 -41.12 -6.43 -15.72
CA ALA A 287 -40.17 -5.56 -15.04
C ALA A 287 -40.68 -4.12 -14.87
N LYS A 288 -40.00 -3.33 -14.03
CA LYS A 288 -40.32 -1.91 -13.79
C LYS A 288 -40.39 -1.07 -15.07
N ASN A 289 -39.60 -1.42 -16.09
CA ASN A 289 -39.58 -0.81 -17.42
C ASN A 289 -40.26 -1.68 -18.50
N GLY A 290 -41.06 -2.67 -18.09
CA GLY A 290 -41.62 -3.70 -18.96
C GLY A 290 -42.67 -3.21 -19.95
N GLU A 291 -43.31 -2.07 -19.68
CA GLU A 291 -44.20 -1.40 -20.65
C GLU A 291 -43.42 -0.91 -21.89
N LYS A 292 -42.23 -0.34 -21.69
CA LYS A 292 -41.33 0.07 -22.78
C LYS A 292 -40.85 -1.15 -23.58
N PHE A 293 -40.49 -2.23 -22.89
CA PHE A 293 -40.14 -3.49 -23.53
C PHE A 293 -41.31 -4.05 -24.33
N SER A 294 -42.52 -4.11 -23.76
CA SER A 294 -43.69 -4.72 -24.39
C SER A 294 -44.08 -3.99 -25.68
N ARG A 295 -44.03 -2.65 -25.69
CA ARG A 295 -44.26 -1.85 -26.91
C ARG A 295 -43.25 -2.17 -28.01
N LEU A 296 -41.96 -2.13 -27.69
CA LEU A 296 -40.92 -2.45 -28.67
C LEU A 296 -41.01 -3.92 -29.12
N TRP A 297 -41.28 -4.84 -28.20
CA TRP A 297 -41.42 -6.27 -28.48
C TRP A 297 -42.59 -6.57 -29.43
N SER A 298 -43.69 -5.82 -29.34
CA SER A 298 -44.82 -5.94 -30.28
C SER A 298 -44.63 -5.20 -31.60
N GLY A 299 -43.51 -4.48 -31.76
CA GLY A 299 -43.20 -3.72 -32.98
C GLY A 299 -43.65 -2.26 -32.98
N ASP A 300 -44.11 -1.72 -31.84
CA ASP A 300 -44.48 -0.32 -31.72
C ASP A 300 -43.23 0.58 -31.64
N THR A 301 -43.05 1.41 -32.68
CA THR A 301 -41.93 2.35 -32.82
C THR A 301 -42.32 3.81 -32.55
N SER A 302 -43.57 4.08 -32.14
CA SER A 302 -44.13 5.43 -31.97
C SER A 302 -43.35 6.35 -31.02
N GLY A 303 -42.54 5.78 -30.12
CA GLY A 303 -41.67 6.51 -29.20
C GLY A 303 -40.26 6.83 -29.71
N TYR A 304 -39.94 6.53 -30.97
CA TYR A 304 -38.60 6.69 -31.53
C TYR A 304 -38.63 7.49 -32.85
N PRO A 305 -37.68 8.43 -33.04
CA PRO A 305 -37.52 9.18 -34.29
C PRO A 305 -37.31 8.31 -35.53
N SER A 306 -36.72 7.13 -35.36
CA SER A 306 -36.50 6.18 -36.45
C SER A 306 -36.67 4.73 -35.99
N GLN A 307 -37.01 3.84 -36.93
CA GLN A 307 -37.06 2.40 -36.65
C GLN A 307 -35.70 1.85 -36.22
N SER A 308 -34.59 2.41 -36.71
CA SER A 308 -33.25 1.97 -36.31
C SER A 308 -32.90 2.37 -34.87
N GLU A 309 -33.42 3.49 -34.38
CA GLU A 309 -33.34 3.86 -32.95
C GLU A 309 -34.21 2.95 -32.08
N ALA A 310 -35.40 2.57 -32.55
CA ALA A 310 -36.23 1.58 -31.87
C ALA A 310 -35.54 0.20 -31.80
N ASP A 311 -34.87 -0.21 -32.89
CA ASP A 311 -34.12 -1.46 -32.96
C ASP A 311 -33.02 -1.49 -31.89
N VAL A 312 -32.22 -0.43 -31.79
CA VAL A 312 -31.15 -0.28 -30.79
C VAL A 312 -31.68 -0.19 -29.37
N ALA A 313 -32.80 0.50 -29.16
CA ALA A 313 -33.41 0.57 -27.84
C ALA A 313 -33.95 -0.79 -27.37
N LEU A 314 -34.51 -1.60 -28.27
CA LEU A 314 -34.90 -2.97 -27.94
C LEU A 314 -33.66 -3.84 -27.65
N LEU A 315 -32.60 -3.73 -28.46
CA LEU A 315 -31.35 -4.46 -28.25
C LEU A 315 -30.67 -4.11 -26.93
N ALA A 316 -30.69 -2.83 -26.51
CA ALA A 316 -30.17 -2.42 -25.20
C ALA A 316 -30.89 -3.14 -24.05
N ILE A 317 -32.23 -3.26 -24.16
CA ILE A 317 -33.03 -3.99 -23.17
C ILE A 317 -32.73 -5.49 -23.24
N LEU A 318 -32.66 -6.07 -24.43
CA LEU A 318 -32.37 -7.49 -24.60
C LEU A 318 -30.97 -7.85 -24.08
N LEU A 319 -29.95 -7.02 -24.30
CA LEU A 319 -28.61 -7.21 -23.77
C LEU A 319 -28.57 -7.22 -22.23
N TYR A 320 -29.40 -6.39 -21.59
CA TYR A 320 -29.54 -6.45 -20.13
C TYR A 320 -30.10 -7.82 -19.69
N TRP A 321 -31.15 -8.31 -20.35
CA TRP A 321 -31.81 -9.57 -20.00
C TRP A 321 -31.02 -10.83 -20.39
N THR A 322 -30.21 -10.75 -21.44
CA THR A 322 -29.33 -11.85 -21.87
C THR A 322 -27.98 -11.83 -21.16
N GLY A 323 -27.70 -10.81 -20.33
CA GLY A 323 -26.44 -10.67 -19.62
C GLY A 323 -25.27 -10.32 -20.55
N GLY A 324 -25.53 -9.57 -21.62
CA GLY A 324 -24.55 -9.13 -22.61
C GLY A 324 -24.31 -10.12 -23.75
N ASP A 325 -25.10 -11.21 -23.84
CA ASP A 325 -25.01 -12.17 -24.94
C ASP A 325 -25.71 -11.61 -26.19
N GLU A 326 -24.90 -11.14 -27.15
CA GLU A 326 -25.33 -10.53 -28.41
C GLU A 326 -25.98 -11.53 -29.37
N ASP A 327 -25.53 -12.78 -29.39
CA ASP A 327 -26.12 -13.82 -30.22
C ASP A 327 -27.52 -14.16 -29.72
N ARG A 328 -27.67 -14.29 -28.41
CA ARG A 328 -28.97 -14.52 -27.78
C ARG A 328 -29.89 -13.30 -27.89
N ALA A 329 -29.36 -12.09 -27.75
CA ALA A 329 -30.12 -10.87 -27.98
C ALA A 329 -30.59 -10.79 -29.44
N SER A 330 -29.77 -11.24 -30.40
CA SER A 330 -30.14 -11.31 -31.82
C SER A 330 -31.27 -12.31 -32.07
N ILE A 331 -31.21 -13.50 -31.48
CA ILE A 331 -32.28 -14.51 -31.59
C ILE A 331 -33.59 -13.99 -31.00
N LEU A 332 -33.54 -13.26 -29.87
CA LEU A 332 -34.73 -12.64 -29.28
C LEU A 332 -35.25 -11.48 -30.14
N PHE A 333 -34.37 -10.66 -30.69
CA PHE A 333 -34.74 -9.59 -31.60
C PHE A 333 -35.49 -10.12 -32.83
N GLU A 334 -35.05 -11.24 -33.39
CA GLU A 334 -35.72 -11.94 -34.51
C GLU A 334 -37.15 -12.41 -34.17
N LYS A 335 -37.45 -12.64 -32.89
CA LYS A 335 -38.79 -12.99 -32.42
C LYS A 335 -39.69 -11.78 -32.13
N SER A 336 -39.15 -10.57 -32.18
CA SER A 336 -39.91 -9.35 -31.90
C SER A 336 -40.65 -8.83 -33.13
N GLY A 337 -41.64 -7.97 -32.91
CA GLY A 337 -42.33 -7.24 -33.98
C GLY A 337 -41.47 -6.20 -34.71
N LEU A 338 -40.23 -5.94 -34.27
CA LEU A 338 -39.27 -5.08 -34.99
C LEU A 338 -38.46 -5.83 -36.06
N TYR A 339 -38.54 -7.17 -36.09
CA TYR A 339 -37.85 -7.97 -37.10
C TYR A 339 -38.30 -7.60 -38.52
N ARG A 340 -37.31 -7.46 -39.43
CA ARG A 340 -37.49 -7.13 -40.85
C ARG A 340 -36.25 -7.51 -41.65
N GLU A 341 -36.35 -7.56 -42.99
CA GLU A 341 -35.24 -7.96 -43.88
C GLU A 341 -33.94 -7.18 -43.64
N LYS A 342 -34.03 -5.91 -43.22
CA LYS A 342 -32.85 -5.09 -42.85
C LYS A 342 -32.00 -5.76 -41.76
N TRP A 343 -32.62 -6.50 -40.83
CA TRP A 343 -31.92 -7.25 -39.78
C TRP A 343 -31.06 -8.40 -40.31
N ASN A 344 -31.42 -9.00 -41.46
CA ASN A 344 -30.64 -10.11 -42.03
C ASN A 344 -29.26 -9.64 -42.55
N ARG A 345 -29.08 -8.34 -42.73
CA ARG A 345 -27.81 -7.73 -43.13
C ARG A 345 -26.80 -7.77 -41.99
N ALA A 346 -25.70 -8.49 -42.20
CA ALA A 346 -24.63 -8.63 -41.20
C ALA A 346 -23.98 -7.29 -40.81
N ASP A 347 -23.86 -6.35 -41.74
CA ASP A 347 -23.34 -5.01 -41.48
C ASP A 347 -24.28 -4.18 -40.60
N TYR A 348 -25.60 -4.33 -40.77
CA TYR A 348 -26.58 -3.64 -39.94
C TYR A 348 -26.58 -4.14 -38.50
N ARG A 349 -26.61 -5.48 -38.30
CA ARG A 349 -26.53 -6.07 -36.94
C ARG A 349 -25.27 -5.62 -36.21
N ARG A 350 -24.12 -5.67 -36.91
CA ARG A 350 -22.83 -5.24 -36.36
C ARG A 350 -22.88 -3.78 -35.89
N ARG A 351 -23.39 -2.86 -36.72
CA ARG A 351 -23.49 -1.44 -36.37
C ARG A 351 -24.41 -1.19 -35.17
N CYS A 352 -25.52 -1.91 -35.06
CA CYS A 352 -26.41 -1.79 -33.89
C CYS A 352 -25.69 -2.15 -32.58
N PHE A 353 -24.90 -3.24 -32.57
CA PHE A 353 -24.13 -3.62 -31.39
C PHE A 353 -22.91 -2.71 -31.17
N GLU A 354 -22.24 -2.25 -32.23
CA GLU A 354 -21.14 -1.27 -32.13
C GLU A 354 -21.62 0.07 -31.53
N PHE A 355 -22.79 0.55 -31.95
CA PHE A 355 -23.42 1.74 -31.37
C PHE A 355 -23.70 1.54 -29.87
N LEU A 356 -24.22 0.37 -29.47
CA LEU A 356 -24.46 0.04 -28.06
C LEU A 356 -23.17 -0.11 -27.23
N ARG A 357 -22.02 -0.32 -27.88
CA ARG A 357 -20.69 -0.35 -27.25
C ARG A 357 -20.01 1.03 -27.20
N GLY A 358 -20.65 2.08 -27.71
CA GLY A 358 -20.14 3.46 -27.68
C GLY A 358 -19.45 3.94 -28.97
N GLY A 359 -19.75 3.36 -30.13
CA GLY A 359 -19.33 3.86 -31.45
C GLY A 359 -20.21 4.97 -32.01
N ASP A 360 -19.67 5.82 -32.90
CA ASP A 360 -20.39 6.94 -33.51
C ASP A 360 -21.42 6.53 -34.58
N SER A 361 -22.68 6.94 -34.37
CA SER A 361 -23.84 7.01 -35.30
C SER A 361 -24.36 5.71 -35.96
N LEU A 362 -25.69 5.58 -36.03
CA LEU A 362 -26.44 4.47 -36.69
C LEU A 362 -26.78 4.75 -38.16
#